data_AF-A0A1H7J466-F1
#
_entry.id   AF-A0A1H7J466-F1
#
_cell.length_a   1.000
_cell.length_b   1.000
_cell.length_c   1.000
_cell.angle_alpha   90.00
_cell.angle_beta   90.00
_cell.angle_gamma   90.00
#
_symmetry.space_group_name_H-M   'P 1'
#
loop_
_entity.id
_entity.type
_entity.pdbx_description
1 polymer ?
#
loop_
_entity_poly.entity_id
_entity_poly.type
_entity_poly.pdbx_seq_one_letter_code
_entity_poly.pdbx_strand_id
1 'polypeptide(L)'
;MKTEDVRIEERYMIGGLKTAAGKNRTVPIAKKILPLLDVSGEYLIELNGKQLKYRYAYDLLSEHMENLGMDHEFHDTRHTTATLLEKAEVPLLHRKLILGHSSGDVTDRYTHVALEQLVEDIDLI
;
A
#
# COMPACT_ATOMS: atom_id res chain seq x y z
N MET A 1 -3.90 -7.55 -7.51
CA MET A 1 -2.68 -8.18 -6.97
C MET A 1 -2.99 -9.64 -6.78
N LYS A 2 -2.06 -10.52 -7.11
CA LYS A 2 -2.23 -11.95 -6.83
C LYS A 2 -1.89 -12.25 -5.38
N THR A 3 -2.50 -13.28 -4.81
CA THR A 3 -2.23 -13.71 -3.44
C THR A 3 -0.82 -14.30 -3.29
N GLU A 4 -0.23 -14.84 -4.37
CA GLU A 4 1.15 -15.35 -4.40
C GLU A 4 2.22 -14.28 -4.09
N ASP A 5 1.89 -13.00 -4.23
CA ASP A 5 2.77 -11.87 -3.93
C ASP A 5 2.65 -11.38 -2.48
N VAL A 6 1.82 -12.01 -1.66
CA VAL A 6 1.54 -11.61 -0.28
C VAL A 6 2.28 -12.53 0.69
N ARG A 7 2.85 -11.95 1.74
CA ARG A 7 3.56 -12.64 2.82
C ARG A 7 2.90 -12.24 4.13
N ILE A 8 1.90 -13.02 4.54
CA ILE A 8 1.03 -12.71 5.69
C ILE A 8 1.82 -12.76 7.00
N GLU A 9 2.65 -13.78 7.20
CA GLU A 9 3.44 -13.96 8.43
C GLU A 9 4.47 -12.83 8.59
N GLU A 10 5.19 -12.50 7.52
CA GLU A 10 6.17 -11.42 7.47
C GLU A 10 5.54 -10.03 7.27
N ARG A 11 4.20 -9.96 7.12
CA ARG A 11 3.40 -8.74 6.96
C ARG A 11 3.90 -7.79 5.88
N TYR A 12 4.08 -8.31 4.67
CA TYR A 12 4.35 -7.48 3.50
C TYR A 12 3.76 -8.07 2.23
N MET A 13 3.68 -7.24 1.18
CA MET A 13 3.33 -7.68 -0.16
C MET A 13 4.32 -7.11 -1.18
N ILE A 14 4.48 -7.81 -2.30
CA ILE A 14 5.32 -7.38 -3.41
C ILE A 14 4.42 -6.79 -4.49
N GLY A 15 4.48 -5.47 -4.66
CA GLY A 15 3.66 -4.73 -5.61
C GLY A 15 4.48 -3.96 -6.64
N GLY A 16 3.80 -3.45 -7.67
CA GLY A 16 4.46 -2.56 -8.63
C GLY A 16 4.11 -2.82 -10.09
N LEU A 17 3.59 -1.79 -10.78
CA LEU A 17 3.11 -1.93 -12.16
C LEU A 17 3.89 -1.11 -13.19
N LYS A 18 4.65 -0.08 -12.79
CA LYS A 18 5.21 0.90 -13.74
C LYS A 18 6.58 1.42 -13.29
N THR A 19 7.57 1.31 -14.18
CA THR A 19 9.01 1.70 -14.08
C THR A 19 9.95 0.72 -13.38
N ALA A 20 11.25 0.75 -13.73
CA ALA A 20 12.30 -0.08 -13.10
C ALA A 20 12.45 0.17 -11.59
N ALA A 21 12.17 1.41 -11.14
CA ALA A 21 12.11 1.78 -9.72
C ALA A 21 10.78 1.39 -9.05
N GLY A 22 9.79 0.98 -9.83
CA GLY A 22 8.43 0.68 -9.38
C GLY A 22 8.01 -0.77 -9.51
N LYS A 23 8.91 -1.68 -9.95
CA LYS A 23 8.71 -3.14 -10.01
C LYS A 23 9.21 -3.78 -8.71
N ASN A 24 8.54 -4.85 -8.26
CA ASN A 24 8.91 -5.66 -7.11
C ASN A 24 9.17 -4.87 -5.82
N ARG A 25 8.34 -3.86 -5.55
CA ARG A 25 8.42 -3.06 -4.33
C ARG A 25 7.79 -3.80 -3.18
N THR A 26 8.52 -3.89 -2.08
CA THR A 26 7.99 -4.36 -0.81
C THR A 26 7.11 -3.27 -0.20
N VAL A 27 5.86 -3.62 0.11
CA VAL A 27 4.89 -2.74 0.79
C VAL A 27 4.52 -3.43 2.11
N PRO A 28 4.82 -2.82 3.28
CA PRO A 28 4.48 -3.42 4.56
C PRO A 28 2.96 -3.39 4.81
N ILE A 29 2.48 -4.35 5.59
CA ILE A 29 1.07 -4.54 5.93
C ILE A 29 0.86 -4.16 7.40
N ALA A 30 0.07 -3.12 7.65
CA ALA A 30 -0.30 -2.72 9.00
C ALA A 30 -1.16 -3.79 9.69
N LYS A 31 -1.00 -3.98 11.00
CA LYS A 31 -1.82 -4.91 11.80
C LYS A 31 -3.32 -4.70 11.60
N LYS A 32 -3.76 -3.44 11.48
CA LYS A 32 -5.19 -3.10 11.37
C LYS A 32 -5.85 -3.60 10.09
N ILE A 33 -5.09 -3.78 9.00
CA ILE A 33 -5.63 -4.28 7.73
C ILE A 33 -5.44 -5.79 7.57
N LEU A 34 -4.59 -6.42 8.39
CA LEU A 34 -4.32 -7.86 8.31
C LEU A 34 -5.59 -8.72 8.39
N PRO A 35 -6.57 -8.44 9.27
CA PRO A 35 -7.82 -9.20 9.33
C PRO A 35 -8.73 -9.02 8.10
N LEU A 36 -8.46 -8.00 7.27
CA LEU A 36 -9.23 -7.72 6.05
C LEU A 36 -8.66 -8.42 4.82
N LEU A 37 -7.45 -9.00 4.92
CA LEU A 37 -6.80 -9.68 3.81
C LEU A 37 -7.29 -11.13 3.73
N ASP A 38 -7.89 -11.47 2.59
CA ASP A 38 -8.18 -12.84 2.20
C ASP A 38 -7.19 -13.28 1.12
N VAL A 39 -6.38 -14.29 1.44
CA VAL A 39 -5.38 -14.87 0.54
C VAL A 39 -5.75 -16.27 0.07
N SER A 40 -7.00 -16.69 0.29
CA SER A 40 -7.49 -18.02 -0.11
C SER A 40 -7.73 -18.16 -1.62
N GLY A 41 -8.01 -17.05 -2.30
CA GLY A 41 -8.24 -16.96 -3.75
C GLY A 41 -6.97 -16.75 -4.60
N GLU A 42 -7.15 -16.55 -5.91
CA GLU A 42 -6.04 -16.20 -6.82
C GLU A 42 -5.64 -14.72 -6.67
N TYR A 43 -6.61 -13.85 -6.38
CA TYR A 43 -6.40 -12.41 -6.22
C TYR A 43 -6.90 -11.92 -4.87
N LEU A 44 -6.20 -10.93 -4.29
CA LEU A 44 -6.65 -10.29 -3.04
C LEU A 44 -8.04 -9.67 -3.13
N ILE A 45 -8.41 -9.19 -4.33
CA ILE A 45 -9.70 -8.59 -4.60
C ILE A 45 -10.20 -9.17 -5.93
N GLU A 46 -11.25 -9.98 -5.86
CA GLU A 46 -11.85 -10.65 -6.99
C GLU A 46 -13.37 -10.60 -6.98
N LEU A 47 -13.96 -10.77 -8.17
CA LEU A 47 -15.39 -10.94 -8.38
C LEU A 47 -15.59 -12.16 -9.26
N ASN A 48 -16.28 -13.18 -8.73
CA ASN A 48 -16.52 -14.46 -9.41
C ASN A 48 -15.21 -15.12 -9.91
N GLY A 49 -14.18 -15.18 -9.05
CA GLY A 49 -12.89 -15.80 -9.35
C GLY A 49 -12.03 -15.05 -10.37
N LYS A 50 -12.37 -13.79 -10.68
CA LYS A 50 -11.60 -12.92 -11.59
C LYS A 50 -11.13 -11.69 -10.86
N GLN A 51 -9.90 -11.25 -11.14
CA GLN A 51 -9.35 -10.02 -10.59
C GLN A 51 -10.31 -8.84 -10.80
N LEU A 52 -10.60 -8.11 -9.73
CA LEU A 52 -11.37 -6.88 -9.82
C LEU A 52 -10.61 -5.83 -10.63
N LYS A 53 -11.26 -5.27 -11.65
CA LYS A 53 -10.67 -4.21 -12.46
C LYS A 53 -10.66 -2.90 -11.71
N TYR A 54 -9.56 -2.15 -11.79
CA TYR A 54 -9.41 -0.84 -11.14
C TYR A 54 -10.56 0.12 -11.47
N ARG A 55 -10.96 0.19 -12.75
CA ARG A 55 -12.06 1.06 -13.18
C ARG A 55 -13.37 0.76 -12.43
N TYR A 56 -13.69 -0.52 -12.27
CA TYR A 56 -14.90 -0.93 -11.58
C TYR A 56 -14.83 -0.62 -10.08
N ALA A 57 -13.67 -0.85 -9.44
CA ALA A 57 -13.46 -0.44 -8.04
C ALA A 57 -13.62 1.07 -7.85
N TYR A 58 -13.16 1.87 -8.82
CA TYR A 58 -13.32 3.31 -8.81
C TYR A 58 -14.78 3.74 -8.96
N ASP A 59 -15.50 3.15 -9.92
CA ASP A 59 -16.92 3.46 -10.13
C ASP A 59 -17.75 3.11 -8.86
N LEU A 60 -17.44 1.98 -8.19
CA LEU A 60 -18.04 1.64 -6.88
C LEU A 60 -17.73 2.69 -5.82
N LEU A 61 -16.49 3.15 -5.69
CA LEU A 61 -16.12 4.19 -4.73
C LEU A 61 -16.91 5.48 -5.00
N SER A 62 -16.97 5.93 -6.26
CA SER A 62 -17.68 7.14 -6.65
C SER A 62 -19.17 7.08 -6.29
N GLU A 63 -19.83 5.94 -6.54
CA GLU A 63 -21.23 5.73 -6.15
C GLU A 63 -21.42 5.85 -4.63
N HIS A 64 -20.50 5.27 -3.85
CA HIS A 64 -20.56 5.36 -2.38
C HIS A 64 -20.34 6.80 -1.89
N MET A 65 -19.42 7.54 -2.51
CA MET A 65 -19.17 8.95 -2.17
C MET A 65 -20.40 9.81 -2.47
N GLU A 66 -21.05 9.62 -3.62
CA GLU A 66 -22.29 10.31 -3.97
C GLU A 66 -23.41 10.02 -2.95
N ASN A 67 -23.63 8.74 -2.62
CA ASN A 67 -24.64 8.34 -1.64
C ASN A 67 -24.39 8.90 -0.24
N LEU A 68 -23.13 9.12 0.14
CA LEU A 68 -22.73 9.69 1.41
C LEU A 68 -22.61 11.22 1.39
N GLY A 69 -22.78 11.86 0.22
CA GLY A 69 -22.56 13.30 0.06
C GLY A 69 -21.11 13.73 0.28
N MET A 70 -20.15 12.85 -0.05
CA MET A 70 -18.71 13.06 0.12
C MET A 70 -18.01 13.19 -1.24
N ASP A 71 -16.79 13.72 -1.23
CA ASP A 71 -15.95 13.88 -2.43
C ASP A 71 -14.52 13.42 -2.10
N HIS A 72 -14.30 12.09 -2.16
CA HIS A 72 -13.02 11.47 -1.89
C HIS A 72 -12.62 10.45 -2.94
N GLU A 73 -11.31 10.36 -3.20
CA GLU A 73 -10.72 9.41 -4.14
C GLU A 73 -9.77 8.43 -3.44
N PHE A 74 -9.44 7.31 -4.09
CA PHE A 74 -8.42 6.38 -3.57
C PHE A 74 -7.09 7.07 -3.26
N HIS A 75 -6.73 8.14 -3.99
CA HIS A 75 -5.48 8.87 -3.78
C HIS A 75 -5.44 9.60 -2.42
N ASP A 76 -6.59 9.96 -1.86
CA ASP A 76 -6.69 10.61 -0.54
C ASP A 76 -6.17 9.70 0.57
N THR A 77 -6.37 8.38 0.44
CA THR A 77 -5.84 7.40 1.39
C THR A 77 -4.32 7.44 1.43
N ARG A 78 -3.67 7.62 0.26
CA ARG A 78 -2.22 7.74 0.15
C ARG A 78 -1.70 9.03 0.78
N HIS A 79 -2.38 10.16 0.55
CA HIS A 79 -2.05 11.44 1.18
C HIS A 79 -2.22 11.39 2.69
N THR A 80 -3.28 10.74 3.15
CA THR A 80 -3.56 10.53 4.57
C THR A 80 -2.47 9.68 5.22
N THR A 81 -2.09 8.54 4.63
CA THR A 81 -0.99 7.71 5.10
C THR A 81 0.32 8.50 5.21
N ALA A 82 0.67 9.30 4.18
CA ALA A 82 1.87 10.13 4.22
C ALA A 82 1.87 11.14 5.38
N THR A 83 0.73 11.78 5.60
CA THR A 83 0.52 12.77 6.67
C THR A 83 0.56 12.12 8.06
N LEU A 84 -0.05 10.95 8.23
CA LEU A 84 -0.06 10.24 9.50
C LEU A 84 1.34 9.73 9.88
N LEU A 85 2.08 9.18 8.92
CA LEU A 85 3.46 8.75 9.16
C LEU A 85 4.36 9.94 9.52
N GLU A 86 4.14 11.10 8.89
CA GLU A 86 4.85 12.34 9.26
C GLU A 86 4.57 12.76 10.70
N LYS A 87 3.29 12.73 11.10
CA LYS A 87 2.88 13.06 12.47
C LYS A 87 3.40 12.07 13.50
N ALA A 88 3.60 10.82 13.11
CA ALA A 88 4.24 9.78 13.91
C ALA A 88 5.78 9.86 13.89
N GLU A 89 6.35 10.94 13.31
CA GLU A 89 7.80 11.19 13.24
C GLU A 89 8.59 10.09 12.50
N VAL A 90 7.93 9.34 11.61
CA VAL A 90 8.59 8.31 10.80
C VAL A 90 9.61 8.95 9.85
N PRO A 91 10.85 8.43 9.77
CA PRO A 91 11.89 8.98 8.92
C PRO A 91 11.44 9.16 7.47
N LEU A 92 11.83 10.28 6.84
CA LEU A 92 11.42 10.61 5.47
C LEU A 92 11.74 9.49 4.47
N LEU A 93 12.90 8.85 4.61
CA LEU A 93 13.28 7.71 3.77
C LEU A 93 12.29 6.54 3.92
N HIS A 94 11.91 6.19 5.15
CA HIS A 94 10.98 5.08 5.40
C HIS A 94 9.59 5.41 4.85
N ARG A 95 9.11 6.64 5.05
CA ARG A 95 7.86 7.13 4.43
C ARG A 95 7.88 7.01 2.91
N LYS A 96 8.99 7.40 2.25
CA LYS A 96 9.17 7.24 0.80
C LYS A 96 9.12 5.77 0.39
N LEU A 97 9.79 4.88 1.13
CA LEU A 97 9.79 3.44 0.84
C LEU A 97 8.40 2.81 0.99
N ILE A 98 7.70 3.07 2.09
CA ILE A 98 6.32 2.63 2.36
C ILE A 98 5.38 3.07 1.24
N LEU A 99 5.47 4.34 0.84
CA LEU A 99 4.64 4.88 -0.23
C LEU A 99 5.15 4.46 -1.62
N GLY A 100 6.34 3.90 -1.75
CA GLY A 100 6.94 3.57 -3.04
C GLY A 100 7.28 4.81 -3.89
N HIS A 101 7.67 5.93 -3.27
CA HIS A 101 8.28 7.04 -4.00
C HIS A 101 9.71 6.68 -4.43
N SER A 102 10.08 6.99 -5.67
CA SER A 102 11.48 6.87 -6.11
C SER A 102 12.31 7.91 -5.38
N SER A 103 13.31 7.48 -4.63
CA SER A 103 14.31 8.36 -4.03
C SER A 103 15.27 8.83 -5.12
N GLY A 104 15.15 10.11 -5.49
CA GLY A 104 16.09 10.78 -6.41
C GLY A 104 17.42 11.16 -5.74
N ASP A 105 17.55 10.95 -4.43
CA ASP A 105 18.74 11.28 -3.66
C ASP A 105 19.77 10.15 -3.75
N VAL A 106 21.02 10.53 -4.01
CA VAL A 106 22.14 9.59 -4.12
C VAL A 106 22.47 8.98 -2.75
N THR A 107 22.18 9.70 -1.66
CA THR A 107 22.44 9.26 -0.28
C THR A 107 21.48 8.16 0.19
N ASP A 108 20.23 8.17 -0.29
CA ASP A 108 19.22 7.14 -0.02
C ASP A 108 19.65 5.76 -0.54
N ARG A 109 20.60 5.67 -1.49
CA ARG A 109 21.12 4.40 -2.03
C ARG A 109 22.07 3.65 -1.08
N TYR A 110 22.63 4.34 -0.09
CA TYR A 110 23.59 3.75 0.86
C TYR A 110 22.93 3.33 2.17
N THR A 111 21.69 3.75 2.40
CA THR A 111 20.96 3.44 3.62
C THR A 111 20.10 2.20 3.38
N HIS A 112 20.46 1.09 4.02
CA HIS A 112 19.65 -0.12 4.02
C HIS A 112 18.60 -0.04 5.11
N VAL A 113 17.33 0.11 4.73
CA VAL A 113 16.20 0.02 5.66
C VAL A 113 15.69 -1.42 5.66
N ALA A 114 15.70 -2.04 6.83
CA ALA A 114 15.16 -3.39 7.02
C ALA A 114 13.63 -3.38 6.89
N LEU A 115 13.06 -4.46 6.36
CA LEU A 115 11.61 -4.58 6.18
C LEU A 115 10.87 -4.49 7.51
N GLU A 116 11.43 -5.12 8.54
CA GLU A 116 10.90 -5.15 9.90
C GLU A 116 10.67 -3.72 10.42
N GLN A 117 11.59 -2.80 10.11
CA GLN A 117 11.46 -1.40 10.48
C GLN A 117 10.29 -0.72 9.76
N LEU A 118 10.09 -1.02 8.47
CA LEU A 118 8.96 -0.47 7.72
C LEU A 118 7.62 -1.03 8.23
N VAL A 119 7.62 -2.28 8.71
CA VAL A 119 6.46 -2.92 9.34
C VAL A 119 6.16 -2.30 10.71
N GLU A 120 7.18 -1.98 11.50
CA GLU A 120 7.02 -1.24 12.75
C GLU A 120 6.48 0.17 12.49
N ASP A 121 7.02 0.88 11.51
CA ASP A 121 6.61 2.24 11.17
C ASP A 121 5.16 2.33 10.69
N ILE A 122 4.70 1.38 9.86
CA ILE A 122 3.31 1.38 9.39
C ILE A 122 2.31 1.03 10.52
N ASP A 123 2.77 0.35 11.57
CA ASP A 123 1.95 0.05 12.75
C ASP A 123 1.80 1.26 13.69
N LEU A 124 2.56 2.35 13.51
CA LEU A 124 2.43 3.58 14.30
C LEU A 124 1.17 4.39 13.97
N ILE A 125 0.58 4.16 12.81
CA ILE A 125 -0.60 4.88 12.31
C ILE A 125 -1.84 4.03 12.40
#